data_AF-A0A971JTU6-F1
#
_entry.id   AF-A0A971JTU6-F1
#
_cell.length_a   1.000
_cell.length_b   1.000
_cell.length_c   1.000
_cell.angle_alpha   90.00
_cell.angle_beta   90.00
_cell.angle_gamma   90.00
#
_symmetry.space_group_name_H-M   'P 1'
#
loop_
_entity.id
_entity.type
_entity.pdbx_description
1 polymer ?
#
loop_
_entity_poly.entity_id
_entity_poly.type
_entity_poly.pdbx_seq_one_letter_code
_entity_poly.pdbx_strand_id
1 'polypeptide(L)'
;MKEFSFIPIGGANSIGESCSLFEVGNARILVDVGLGFQERPFPNNLISRIDKTINGLGNLDLVLITHAHRDHLGSILKLMANGYNGYIYSSKITKQLAKYVFDDIISDDLPNREIADLYAHYASYMYQQWHSFDLGD
;
A
#
# COMPACT_ATOMS: atom_id res chain seq x y z
N MET A 1 2.09 25.27 -13.02
CA MET A 1 1.54 24.16 -12.21
C MET A 1 1.84 22.87 -12.95
N LYS A 2 2.23 21.79 -12.26
CA LYS A 2 2.21 20.46 -12.88
C LYS A 2 0.74 20.07 -13.06
N GLU A 3 0.27 19.93 -14.29
CA GLU A 3 -1.10 19.43 -14.55
C GLU A 3 -1.23 17.95 -14.18
N PHE A 4 -0.17 17.18 -14.44
CA PHE A 4 -0.13 15.75 -14.21
C PHE A 4 1.34 15.27 -14.11
N SER A 5 1.62 14.30 -13.24
CA SER A 5 2.88 13.57 -13.22
C SER A 5 2.64 12.11 -12.87
N PHE A 6 3.46 11.21 -13.43
CA PHE A 6 3.46 9.78 -13.16
C PHE A 6 4.88 9.33 -12.81
N ILE A 7 5.04 8.68 -11.67
CA ILE A 7 6.33 8.21 -11.18
C ILE A 7 6.20 6.74 -10.74
N PRO A 8 6.79 5.78 -11.46
CA PRO A 8 6.86 4.40 -10.97
C PRO A 8 7.83 4.33 -9.79
N ILE A 9 7.34 3.92 -8.62
CA ILE A 9 8.14 3.80 -7.39
C ILE A 9 8.61 2.35 -7.17
N GLY A 10 7.81 1.37 -7.62
CA GLY A 10 8.12 -0.05 -7.57
C GLY A 10 7.38 -0.85 -8.65
N GLY A 11 7.79 -2.10 -8.88
CA GLY A 11 7.21 -2.99 -9.90
C GLY A 11 7.66 -2.74 -11.35
N ALA A 12 8.33 -1.61 -11.66
CA ALA A 12 8.67 -1.28 -13.05
C ALA A 12 9.79 -2.14 -13.67
N ASN A 13 10.82 -2.50 -12.90
CA ASN A 13 11.95 -3.33 -13.36
C ASN A 13 12.06 -4.63 -12.57
N SER A 14 10.96 -5.09 -11.97
CA SER A 14 10.97 -6.24 -11.07
C SER A 14 9.57 -6.80 -10.82
N ILE A 15 9.47 -8.10 -10.52
CA ILE A 15 8.19 -8.72 -10.15
C ILE A 15 7.85 -8.38 -8.69
N GLY A 16 6.70 -7.74 -8.47
CA GLY A 16 6.20 -7.29 -7.19
C GLY A 16 6.75 -5.95 -6.70
N GLU A 17 6.32 -5.53 -5.50
CA GLU A 17 6.39 -4.14 -5.03
C GLU A 17 5.65 -3.14 -5.96
N SER A 18 4.53 -3.55 -6.58
CA SER A 18 3.75 -2.69 -7.46
C SER A 18 3.36 -1.41 -6.73
N CYS A 19 3.83 -0.26 -7.24
CA CYS A 19 3.56 1.04 -6.67
C CYS A 19 3.90 2.15 -7.66
N SER A 20 2.90 2.98 -7.97
CA SER A 20 3.08 4.16 -8.81
C SER A 20 2.47 5.39 -8.15
N LEU A 21 3.13 6.53 -8.24
CA LEU A 21 2.61 7.81 -7.79
C LEU A 21 2.05 8.59 -8.98
N PHE A 22 0.83 9.09 -8.79
CA PHE A 22 0.20 10.07 -9.66
C PHE A 22 0.10 11.40 -8.89
N GLU A 23 0.58 12.47 -9.50
CA GLU A 23 0.38 13.84 -9.02
C GLU A 23 -0.59 14.55 -9.98
N VAL A 24 -1.76 14.97 -9.50
CA VAL A 24 -2.77 15.67 -10.32
C VAL A 24 -3.20 16.94 -9.59
N GLY A 25 -2.80 18.10 -10.10
CA GLY A 25 -2.94 19.35 -9.37
C GLY A 25 -2.21 19.30 -8.02
N ASN A 26 -2.96 19.38 -6.92
CA ASN A 26 -2.42 19.27 -5.56
C ASN A 26 -2.55 17.86 -4.96
N ALA A 27 -3.24 16.94 -5.64
CA ALA A 27 -3.47 15.60 -5.15
C ALA A 27 -2.28 14.68 -5.46
N ARG A 28 -1.85 13.92 -4.46
CA ARG A 28 -0.88 12.82 -4.56
C ARG A 28 -1.59 11.51 -4.29
N ILE A 29 -1.54 10.63 -5.28
CA ILE A 29 -2.27 9.37 -5.30
C ILE A 29 -1.29 8.25 -5.53
N LEU A 30 -1.19 7.30 -4.59
CA LEU A 30 -0.52 6.04 -4.89
C LEU A 30 -1.51 5.09 -5.55
N VAL A 31 -1.08 4.42 -6.60
CA VAL A 31 -1.73 3.23 -7.14
C VAL A 31 -0.89 2.04 -6.72
N ASP A 32 -1.48 1.20 -5.88
CA ASP A 32 -0.90 0.05 -5.21
C ASP A 32 0.26 0.37 -4.25
N VAL A 33 0.44 -0.52 -3.26
CA VAL A 33 1.51 -0.49 -2.26
C VAL A 33 1.92 -1.94 -1.99
N GLY A 34 2.59 -2.53 -2.98
CA GLY A 34 2.93 -3.94 -3.01
C GLY A 34 3.98 -4.39 -2.01
N LEU A 35 3.91 -5.67 -1.61
CA LEU A 35 5.02 -6.34 -0.91
C LEU A 35 5.93 -7.04 -1.93
N GLY A 36 7.25 -6.89 -1.75
CA GLY A 36 8.24 -7.57 -2.58
C GLY A 36 8.50 -9.01 -2.11
N PHE A 37 9.09 -9.80 -2.99
CA PHE A 37 9.57 -11.14 -2.65
C PHE A 37 10.86 -11.06 -1.83
N GLN A 38 11.04 -12.00 -0.89
CA GLN A 38 12.18 -12.00 0.04
C GLN A 38 13.51 -12.41 -0.62
N GLU A 39 13.49 -13.03 -1.80
CA GLU A 39 14.69 -13.53 -2.50
C GLU A 39 15.58 -12.43 -3.12
N ARG A 40 15.25 -11.15 -2.93
CA ARG A 40 16.04 -10.06 -3.51
C ARG A 40 17.28 -9.76 -2.67
N PRO A 41 18.44 -9.51 -3.30
CA PRO A 41 19.68 -9.18 -2.59
C PRO A 41 19.65 -7.81 -1.87
N PHE A 42 18.62 -7.01 -2.09
CA PHE A 42 18.43 -5.70 -1.47
C PHE A 42 17.15 -5.70 -0.61
N PRO A 43 17.18 -5.08 0.58
CA PRO A 43 16.00 -5.01 1.44
C PRO A 43 14.84 -4.29 0.72
N ASN A 44 13.64 -4.88 0.81
CA ASN A 44 12.40 -4.28 0.32
C ASN A 44 12.15 -2.96 1.06
N ASN A 45 12.50 -1.85 0.40
CA ASN A 45 12.46 -0.51 0.98
C ASN A 45 11.44 0.41 0.30
N LEU A 46 10.32 -0.19 -0.16
CA LEU A 46 9.26 0.55 -0.84
C LEU A 46 8.78 1.76 -0.05
N ILE A 47 8.56 1.61 1.26
CA ILE A 47 8.07 2.71 2.12
C ILE A 47 9.05 3.88 2.16
N SER A 48 10.36 3.64 2.25
CA SER A 48 11.34 4.73 2.19
C SER A 48 11.42 5.39 0.82
N ARG A 49 11.24 4.62 -0.26
CA ARG A 49 11.17 5.20 -1.61
C ARG A 49 9.96 6.11 -1.73
N ILE A 50 8.79 5.66 -1.29
CA ILE A 50 7.57 6.46 -1.24
C ILE A 50 7.83 7.75 -0.45
N ASP A 51 8.25 7.63 0.81
CA ASP A 51 8.48 8.75 1.72
C ASP A 51 9.42 9.81 1.13
N LYS A 52 10.53 9.37 0.52
CA LYS A 52 11.46 10.26 -0.21
C LYS A 52 10.84 10.91 -1.44
N THR A 53 10.04 10.18 -2.22
CA THR A 53 9.40 10.69 -3.43
C THR A 53 8.37 11.77 -3.12
N ILE A 54 7.59 11.61 -2.04
CA ILE A 54 6.54 12.57 -1.64
C ILE A 54 6.96 13.55 -0.53
N ASN A 55 8.21 13.49 -0.08
CA ASN A 55 8.78 14.30 1.01
C ASN A 55 7.99 14.19 2.33
N GLY A 56 7.67 12.97 2.74
CA GLY A 56 6.91 12.69 3.97
C GLY A 56 5.56 12.05 3.68
N LEU A 57 5.26 10.93 4.34
CA LEU A 57 3.98 10.20 4.16
C LEU A 57 2.72 11.02 4.46
N GLY A 58 2.81 12.07 5.28
CA GLY A 58 1.70 13.00 5.54
C GLY A 58 1.26 13.85 4.34
N ASN A 59 2.04 13.83 3.25
CA ASN A 59 1.73 14.53 2.01
C ASN A 59 0.94 13.68 1.00
N LEU A 60 0.61 12.43 1.37
CA LEU A 60 -0.14 11.50 0.53
C LEU A 60 -1.65 11.61 0.82
N ASP A 61 -2.45 11.87 -0.21
CA ASP A 61 -3.90 12.04 -0.04
C ASP A 61 -4.64 10.70 0.00
N LEU A 62 -4.32 9.81 -0.95
CA LEU A 62 -5.02 8.54 -1.08
C LEU A 62 -4.16 7.42 -1.68
N VAL A 63 -4.54 6.19 -1.34
CA VAL A 63 -4.04 4.96 -1.95
C VAL A 63 -5.18 4.29 -2.69
N LEU A 64 -5.02 4.06 -3.99
CA LEU A 64 -5.94 3.29 -4.83
C LEU A 64 -5.36 1.88 -5.02
N ILE A 65 -6.13 0.84 -4.68
CA ILE A 65 -5.72 -0.56 -4.85
C ILE A 65 -6.44 -1.18 -6.03
N THR A 66 -5.67 -1.70 -6.97
CA THR A 66 -6.18 -2.28 -8.21
C THR A 66 -6.85 -3.63 -7.96
N HIS A 67 -6.17 -4.55 -7.28
CA HIS A 67 -6.68 -5.90 -6.99
C HIS A 67 -6.01 -6.53 -5.76
N ALA A 68 -6.55 -7.68 -5.34
CA ALA A 68 -6.25 -8.29 -4.05
C ALA A 68 -5.05 -9.27 -4.05
N HIS A 69 -3.94 -8.91 -4.69
CA HIS A 69 -2.71 -9.67 -4.59
C HIS A 69 -1.71 -9.04 -3.61
N ARG A 70 -0.90 -9.89 -2.97
CA ARG A 70 0.11 -9.50 -1.96
C ARG A 70 1.10 -8.48 -2.50
N ASP A 71 1.45 -8.59 -3.77
CA ASP A 71 2.38 -7.69 -4.45
C ASP A 71 1.73 -6.37 -4.93
N HIS A 72 0.45 -6.14 -4.64
CA HIS A 72 -0.27 -4.89 -4.89
C HIS A 72 -0.75 -4.19 -3.61
N LEU A 73 -0.99 -4.92 -2.51
CA LEU A 73 -1.51 -4.33 -1.26
C LEU A 73 -0.72 -4.72 0.00
N GLY A 74 0.24 -5.64 -0.11
CA GLY A 74 0.86 -6.26 1.06
C GLY A 74 1.72 -5.33 1.91
N SER A 75 2.07 -4.14 1.41
CA SER A 75 2.81 -3.14 2.21
C SER A 75 1.90 -2.07 2.84
N ILE A 76 0.57 -2.17 2.74
CA ILE A 76 -0.37 -1.19 3.32
C ILE A 76 -0.21 -1.10 4.85
N LEU A 77 -0.15 -2.24 5.56
CA LEU A 77 0.01 -2.23 7.02
C LEU A 77 1.32 -1.55 7.44
N LYS A 78 2.39 -1.81 6.69
CA LYS A 78 3.69 -1.15 6.88
C LYS A 78 3.62 0.35 6.58
N LEU A 79 2.94 0.75 5.51
CA LEU A 79 2.73 2.16 5.15
C LEU A 79 2.01 2.92 6.29
N MET A 80 0.95 2.34 6.83
CA MET A 80 0.19 2.91 7.95
C MET A 80 1.01 2.96 9.24
N ALA A 81 1.76 1.90 9.55
CA ALA A 81 2.69 1.88 10.68
C ALA A 81 3.78 2.94 10.62
N ASN A 82 4.10 3.46 9.42
CA ASN A 82 5.06 4.54 9.21
C ASN A 82 4.41 5.94 9.16
N GLY A 83 3.11 6.05 9.46
CA GLY A 83 2.43 7.34 9.66
C GLY A 83 1.48 7.77 8.54
N TYR A 84 1.19 6.91 7.57
CA TYR A 84 0.11 7.18 6.61
C TYR A 84 -1.27 7.04 7.28
N ASN A 85 -2.11 8.06 7.12
CA ASN A 85 -3.46 8.13 7.70
C ASN A 85 -4.54 8.58 6.71
N GLY A 86 -4.24 8.61 5.41
CA GLY A 86 -5.18 8.99 4.36
C GLY A 86 -6.15 7.88 3.96
N TYR A 87 -6.93 8.14 2.92
CA TYR A 87 -7.97 7.22 2.45
C TYR A 87 -7.43 6.09 1.56
N ILE A 88 -7.99 4.90 1.72
CA ILE A 88 -7.73 3.77 0.82
C ILE A 88 -8.98 3.53 -0.03
N TYR A 89 -8.84 3.38 -1.34
CA TYR A 89 -9.94 3.10 -2.26
C TYR A 89 -9.68 1.82 -3.05
N SER A 90 -10.72 1.02 -3.29
CA SER A 90 -10.67 -0.10 -4.23
C SER A 90 -12.08 -0.55 -4.65
N SER A 91 -12.16 -1.57 -5.51
CA SER A 91 -13.41 -2.28 -5.72
C SER A 91 -13.88 -3.00 -4.45
N LYS A 92 -15.19 -3.27 -4.35
CA LYS A 92 -15.75 -4.04 -3.23
C LYS A 92 -15.10 -5.42 -3.07
N ILE A 93 -14.88 -6.14 -4.18
CA ILE A 93 -14.26 -7.47 -4.15
C ILE A 93 -12.80 -7.39 -3.69
N THR A 94 -12.04 -6.37 -4.12
CA THR A 94 -10.66 -6.15 -3.68
C THR A 94 -10.60 -5.94 -2.17
N LYS A 95 -11.47 -5.08 -1.60
CA LYS A 95 -11.53 -4.84 -0.14
C LYS A 95 -11.87 -6.12 0.64
N GLN A 96 -12.82 -6.93 0.14
CA GLN A 96 -13.22 -8.19 0.79
C GLN A 96 -12.08 -9.21 0.81
N LEU A 97 -11.37 -9.37 -0.32
CA LEU A 97 -10.27 -10.31 -0.44
C LEU A 97 -9.01 -9.86 0.30
N ALA A 98 -8.78 -8.55 0.43
CA ALA A 98 -7.62 -7.99 1.11
C ALA A 98 -7.47 -8.52 2.55
N LYS A 99 -8.57 -8.86 3.23
CA LYS A 99 -8.52 -9.49 4.57
C LYS A 99 -7.67 -10.75 4.61
N TYR A 100 -7.89 -11.66 3.68
CA TYR A 100 -7.15 -12.92 3.67
C TYR A 100 -5.67 -12.70 3.39
N VAL A 101 -5.35 -11.70 2.55
CA VAL A 101 -3.96 -11.32 2.27
C VAL A 101 -3.28 -10.75 3.51
N PHE A 102 -3.97 -9.92 4.30
CA PHE A 102 -3.40 -9.39 5.54
C PHE A 102 -3.29 -10.44 6.64
N ASP A 103 -4.28 -11.33 6.77
CA ASP A 103 -4.21 -12.45 7.70
C ASP A 103 -2.98 -13.34 7.41
N ASP A 104 -2.69 -13.58 6.12
CA ASP A 104 -1.50 -14.30 5.66
C ASP A 104 -0.20 -13.56 6.00
N ILE A 105 -0.12 -12.25 5.72
CA ILE A 105 1.06 -11.42 6.06
C ILE A 105 1.31 -11.38 7.56
N ILE A 106 0.26 -11.21 8.37
CA ILE A 106 0.39 -11.20 9.84
C ILE A 106 0.86 -12.57 10.33
N SER A 107 0.38 -13.65 9.71
CA SER A 107 0.81 -15.02 10.01
C SER A 107 2.29 -15.23 9.69
N ASP A 108 2.78 -14.73 8.54
CA ASP A 108 4.19 -14.79 8.16
C ASP A 108 5.10 -14.13 9.20
N ASP A 109 4.64 -13.04 9.82
CA ASP A 109 5.39 -12.24 10.79
C ASP A 109 5.24 -12.74 12.25
N LEU A 110 4.47 -13.81 12.52
CA LEU A 110 4.32 -14.38 13.88
C LEU A 110 5.63 -14.72 14.62
N PRO A 111 6.74 -15.13 13.95
CA PRO A 111 8.05 -15.27 14.60
C PRO A 111 8.55 -13.96 15.23
N ASN A 112 8.10 -12.80 14.73
CA ASN A 112 8.31 -11.49 15.32
C ASN A 112 6.97 -10.92 15.84
N ARG A 113 6.59 -11.34 17.05
CA ARG A 113 5.31 -10.97 17.68
C ARG A 113 5.06 -9.47 17.74
N GLU A 114 6.09 -8.66 17.97
CA GLU A 114 5.95 -7.20 18.03
C GLU A 114 5.44 -6.63 16.70
N ILE A 115 5.99 -7.11 15.57
CA ILE A 115 5.54 -6.71 14.24
C ILE A 115 4.14 -7.27 13.94
N ALA A 116 3.88 -8.54 14.26
CA ALA A 116 2.58 -9.15 14.04
C ALA A 116 1.46 -8.41 14.79
N ASP A 117 1.68 -8.07 16.06
CA ASP A 117 0.73 -7.33 16.89
C ASP A 117 0.52 -5.90 16.35
N LEU A 118 1.59 -5.23 15.92
CA LEU A 118 1.52 -3.92 15.27
C LEU A 118 0.67 -3.95 14.00
N TYR A 119 0.89 -4.93 13.14
CA TYR A 119 0.14 -5.09 11.89
C TYR A 119 -1.32 -5.48 12.15
N ALA A 120 -1.60 -6.32 13.14
CA ALA A 120 -2.97 -6.63 13.56
C ALA A 120 -3.71 -5.37 14.05
N HIS A 121 -3.04 -4.51 14.82
CA HIS A 121 -3.59 -3.21 15.22
C HIS A 121 -3.97 -2.36 13.99
N TYR A 122 -3.03 -2.17 13.05
CA TYR A 122 -3.29 -1.35 11.87
C TYR A 122 -4.32 -1.95 10.92
N ALA A 123 -4.43 -3.28 10.82
CA ALA A 123 -5.45 -3.92 9.99
C ALA A 123 -6.87 -3.50 10.42
N SER A 124 -7.12 -3.43 11.74
CA SER A 124 -8.41 -2.99 12.27
C SER A 124 -8.73 -1.52 11.94
N TYR A 125 -7.72 -0.63 11.99
CA TYR A 125 -7.86 0.78 11.66
C TYR A 125 -7.98 1.02 10.15
N MET A 126 -7.21 0.29 9.35
CA MET A 126 -7.20 0.32 7.89
C MET A 126 -8.60 0.12 7.31
N TYR A 127 -9.38 -0.83 7.84
CA TYR A 127 -10.74 -1.07 7.33
C TYR A 127 -11.70 0.10 7.50
N GLN A 128 -11.44 0.99 8.47
CA GLN A 128 -12.23 2.21 8.70
C GLN A 128 -11.91 3.29 7.66
N GLN A 129 -10.65 3.35 7.18
CA GLN A 129 -10.18 4.28 6.16
C GLN A 129 -10.37 3.75 4.72
N TRP A 130 -10.74 2.48 4.57
CA TRP A 130 -10.89 1.83 3.26
C TRP A 130 -12.30 1.99 2.72
N HIS A 131 -12.45 2.77 1.66
CA HIS A 131 -13.69 2.97 0.92
C HIS A 131 -13.75 2.07 -0.31
N SER A 132 -14.93 1.56 -0.62
CA SER A 132 -15.17 0.78 -1.84
C SER A 132 -16.04 1.57 -2.81
N PHE A 133 -15.71 1.50 -4.09
CA PHE A 133 -16.60 1.95 -5.16
C PHE A 133 -17.19 0.73 -5.90
N ASP A 134 -18.38 0.94 -6.44
CA ASP A 134 -19.02 0.02 -7.37
C ASP A 134 -18.60 0.39 -8.79
N LEU A 135 -18.08 -0.57 -9.55
CA LEU A 135 -17.70 -0.36 -10.94
C LEU A 135 -18.89 -0.60 -11.90
N GLY A 136 -20.03 -1.07 -11.39
CA GLY A 136 -21.18 -1.47 -12.18
C GLY A 136 -20.88 -2.74 -12.95
N ASP A 137 -21.13 -3.89 -12.33
CA ASP A 137 -21.16 -5.18 -13.03
C ASP A 137 -22.37 -5.25 -14.00
#